data_AF-A0A917F3D4-F1
#
_entry.id   AF-A0A917F3D4-F1
#
_cell.length_a   1.000
_cell.length_b   1.000
_cell.length_c   1.000
_cell.angle_alpha   90.00
_cell.angle_beta   90.00
_cell.angle_gamma   90.00
#
_symmetry.space_group_name_H-M   'P 1'
#
loop_
_entity.id
_entity.type
_entity.pdbx_description
1 polymer ?
#
loop_
_entity_poly.entity_id
_entity_poly.type
_entity_poly.pdbx_seq_one_letter_code
_entity_poly.pdbx_strand_id
1 'polypeptide(L)'
;MHSAMPVARALQLCPHAIVLPGHREKYTHYSGEVMRIFRDVTPLVEPLSIDEAFLDVAGARRLLGSPSTIGAAVRARVLAETGLTCSVGAASTKFIAKMASGRAKPDGMLVIPAAATLDFLHPLPISALWGVGATTADALARLGIRTVGDLAATPLATLKNRVGEAGGQKLHDLSLGIDTRSVVTSRTEKSIGHEMTFEHDVADARQVRLELLRQSDQVAVRLRRAGLAGKTVALKLRFTDFSTISRSRTLSEPTDLAQTISDAARDLFDALGPMVQRVRLIGVRVENLVDASAVVHQPSLWADESAPADGWRDAEVTVDRVAEKFGHGAVKRASLVRPAREHPQTPPLGNDR
;
A
#
# COMPACT_ATOMS: atom_id res chain seq x y z
N MET A 1 -13.87 8.02 17.28
CA MET A 1 -13.48 8.05 15.85
C MET A 1 -12.31 7.11 15.66
N HIS A 2 -12.24 6.38 14.55
CA HIS A 2 -11.18 5.40 14.28
C HIS A 2 -10.72 5.48 12.82
N SER A 3 -9.48 5.06 12.55
CA SER A 3 -8.97 4.92 11.18
C SER A 3 -9.86 4.00 10.35
N ALA A 4 -9.93 4.25 9.04
CA ALA A 4 -10.80 3.55 8.07
C ALA A 4 -12.33 3.69 8.30
N MET A 5 -12.78 4.48 9.29
CA MET A 5 -14.18 4.87 9.40
C MET A 5 -14.57 5.82 8.25
N PRO A 6 -15.74 5.64 7.61
CA PRO A 6 -16.23 6.59 6.61
C PRO A 6 -16.34 8.02 7.17
N VAL A 7 -15.88 9.02 6.43
CA VAL A 7 -15.89 10.43 6.87
C VAL A 7 -17.31 10.90 7.22
N ALA A 8 -18.31 10.51 6.43
CA ALA A 8 -19.71 10.81 6.73
C ALA A 8 -20.14 10.29 8.12
N ARG A 9 -19.71 9.08 8.49
CA ARG A 9 -19.99 8.51 9.82
C ARG A 9 -19.21 9.25 10.91
N ALA A 10 -17.97 9.63 10.63
CA ALA A 10 -17.17 10.42 11.57
C ALA A 10 -17.81 11.78 11.88
N LEU A 11 -18.33 12.48 10.86
CA LEU A 11 -19.03 13.76 11.00
C LEU A 11 -20.40 13.61 11.70
N GLN A 12 -21.10 12.50 11.51
CA GLN A 12 -22.31 12.21 12.30
C GLN A 12 -22.01 12.02 13.78
N LEU A 13 -20.91 11.32 14.10
CA LEU A 13 -20.48 11.07 15.49
C LEU A 13 -19.84 12.31 16.13
N CYS A 14 -19.23 13.17 15.33
CA CYS A 14 -18.58 14.40 15.76
C CYS A 14 -18.79 15.52 14.72
N PRO A 15 -19.91 16.26 14.82
CA PRO A 15 -20.26 17.30 13.85
C PRO A 15 -19.25 18.45 13.74
N HIS A 16 -18.46 18.67 14.80
CA HIS A 16 -17.44 19.70 14.88
C HIS A 16 -16.05 19.23 14.43
N ALA A 17 -15.91 18.01 13.89
CA ALA A 17 -14.63 17.51 13.45
C ALA A 17 -14.09 18.32 12.26
N ILE A 18 -12.84 18.77 12.36
CA ILE A 18 -12.14 19.46 11.28
C ILE A 18 -11.53 18.42 10.35
N VAL A 19 -11.95 18.41 9.08
CA VAL A 19 -11.41 17.52 8.05
C VAL A 19 -10.26 18.20 7.33
N LEU A 20 -9.07 17.64 7.45
CA LEU A 20 -7.85 18.15 6.81
C LEU A 20 -7.49 17.30 5.58
N PRO A 21 -7.07 17.91 4.45
CA PRO A 21 -6.53 17.16 3.32
C PRO A 21 -5.18 16.53 3.68
N GLY A 22 -4.90 15.36 3.10
CA GLY A 22 -3.62 14.67 3.31
C GLY A 22 -2.46 15.33 2.58
N HIS A 23 -1.32 15.49 3.25
CA HIS A 23 -0.09 16.03 2.67
C HIS A 23 0.98 14.95 2.51
N ARG A 24 0.84 14.12 1.46
CA ARG A 24 1.72 12.96 1.25
C ARG A 24 3.21 13.29 1.27
N GLU A 25 3.61 14.40 0.64
CA GLU A 25 5.01 14.83 0.58
C GLU A 25 5.59 15.12 1.97
N LYS A 26 4.83 15.81 2.83
CA LYS A 26 5.25 16.05 4.22
C LYS A 26 5.38 14.74 5.00
N TYR A 27 4.44 13.82 4.82
CA TYR A 27 4.50 12.52 5.50
C TYR A 27 5.71 11.70 5.05
N THR A 28 6.00 11.69 3.74
CA THR A 28 7.20 11.01 3.21
C THR A 28 8.48 11.66 3.70
N HIS A 29 8.54 13.00 3.78
CA HIS A 29 9.69 13.73 4.30
C HIS A 29 9.99 13.34 5.76
N TYR A 30 9.03 13.51 6.67
CA TYR A 30 9.23 13.16 8.09
C TYR A 30 9.43 11.66 8.31
N SER A 31 8.78 10.80 7.52
CA SER A 31 9.06 9.37 7.51
C SER A 31 10.53 9.10 7.20
N GLY A 32 11.08 9.75 6.18
CA GLY A 32 12.50 9.64 5.83
C GLY A 32 13.43 10.04 6.97
N GLU A 33 13.12 11.12 7.68
CA GLU A 33 13.90 11.57 8.85
C GLU A 33 13.85 10.56 10.00
N VAL A 34 12.67 10.06 10.35
CA VAL A 34 12.50 9.04 11.40
C VAL A 34 13.22 7.74 11.01
N MET A 35 13.10 7.30 9.76
CA MET A 35 13.80 6.10 9.27
C MET A 35 15.32 6.29 9.20
N ARG A 36 15.82 7.52 9.04
CA ARG A 36 17.25 7.83 9.19
C ARG A 36 17.68 7.65 10.65
N ILE A 37 16.95 8.22 11.61
CA ILE A 37 17.24 8.06 13.04
C ILE A 37 17.28 6.57 13.43
N PHE A 38 16.36 5.75 12.89
CA PHE A 38 16.37 4.31 13.14
C PHE A 38 17.62 3.62 12.57
N ARG A 39 18.07 4.02 11.38
CA ARG A 39 19.29 3.48 10.75
C ARG A 39 20.57 3.89 11.47
N ASP A 40 20.58 5.02 12.17
CA ASP A 40 21.69 5.43 13.04
C ASP A 40 21.83 4.50 14.27
N VAL A 41 20.75 3.82 14.68
CA VAL A 41 20.76 2.88 15.82
C VAL A 41 21.26 1.50 15.41
N THR A 42 20.79 1.00 14.26
CA THR A 42 21.14 -0.33 13.75
C THR A 42 20.96 -0.36 12.22
N PRO A 43 21.81 -1.10 11.48
CA PRO A 43 21.56 -1.34 10.06
C PRO A 43 20.36 -2.27 9.82
N LEU A 44 19.91 -3.00 10.83
CA LEU A 44 18.80 -3.96 10.75
C LEU A 44 17.46 -3.25 11.00
N VAL A 45 17.00 -2.52 9.99
CA VAL A 45 15.71 -1.80 10.00
C VAL A 45 14.77 -2.38 8.94
N GLU A 46 13.56 -2.76 9.34
CA GLU A 46 12.48 -3.20 8.45
C GLU A 46 11.29 -2.24 8.56
N PRO A 47 11.11 -1.32 7.61
CA PRO A 47 9.92 -0.49 7.54
C PRO A 47 8.65 -1.32 7.28
N LEU A 48 7.60 -1.09 8.08
CA LEU A 48 6.26 -1.69 7.91
C LEU A 48 5.31 -0.74 7.19
N SER A 49 5.40 0.54 7.52
CA SER A 49 4.63 1.64 6.97
C SER A 49 5.48 2.92 6.99
N ILE A 50 4.89 4.05 6.61
CA ILE A 50 5.56 5.36 6.67
C ILE A 50 5.94 5.78 8.11
N ASP A 51 5.26 5.25 9.12
CA ASP A 51 5.36 5.65 10.52
C ASP A 51 5.77 4.50 11.46
N GLU A 52 6.15 3.34 10.92
CA GLU A 52 6.46 2.16 11.71
C GLU A 52 7.59 1.32 11.09
N ALA A 53 8.50 0.84 11.94
CA ALA A 53 9.56 -0.09 11.56
C ALA A 53 9.91 -1.04 12.71
N PHE A 54 10.43 -2.22 12.38
CA PHE A 54 11.16 -3.06 13.33
C PHE A 54 12.65 -2.75 13.26
N LEU A 55 13.28 -2.74 14.44
CA LEU A 55 14.73 -2.57 14.59
C LEU A 55 15.26 -3.79 15.35
N ASP A 56 16.23 -4.50 14.77
CA ASP A 56 17.00 -5.48 15.54
C ASP A 56 18.19 -4.78 16.20
N VAL A 57 18.10 -4.66 17.52
CA VAL A 57 19.11 -3.98 18.34
C VAL A 57 20.04 -4.95 19.06
N ALA A 58 19.93 -6.27 18.84
CA ALA A 58 20.72 -7.26 19.55
C ALA A 58 22.23 -6.97 19.48
N GLY A 59 22.72 -6.60 18.29
CA GLY A 59 24.12 -6.20 18.06
C GLY A 59 24.50 -4.83 18.62
N ALA A 60 23.53 -3.92 18.83
CA ALA A 60 23.78 -2.56 19.31
C ALA A 60 23.84 -2.45 20.85
N ARG A 61 23.41 -3.49 21.57
CA ARG A 61 23.26 -3.46 23.04
C ARG A 61 24.54 -3.16 23.82
N ARG A 62 25.71 -3.58 23.30
CA ARG A 62 26.99 -3.32 23.96
C ARG A 62 27.37 -1.84 23.93
N LEU A 63 27.03 -1.14 22.85
CA LEU A 63 27.36 0.27 22.64
C LEU A 63 26.28 1.21 23.17
N LEU A 64 25.02 0.87 22.94
CA LEU A 64 23.87 1.75 23.20
C LEU A 64 23.07 1.37 24.45
N GLY A 65 23.41 0.26 25.11
CA GLY A 65 22.78 -0.19 26.36
C GLY A 65 21.59 -1.13 26.19
N SER A 66 20.70 -1.16 27.19
CA SER A 66 19.52 -2.02 27.18
C SER A 66 18.50 -1.59 26.11
N PRO A 67 17.57 -2.47 25.69
CA PRO A 67 16.47 -2.09 24.82
C PRO A 67 15.63 -0.91 25.35
N SER A 68 15.50 -0.77 26.68
CA SER A 68 14.83 0.39 27.28
C SER A 68 15.62 1.69 27.08
N THR A 69 16.94 1.66 27.27
CA THR A 69 17.81 2.84 27.03
C THR A 69 17.78 3.24 25.56
N ILE A 70 17.90 2.27 24.64
CA ILE A 70 17.84 2.52 23.20
C ILE A 70 16.48 3.11 22.81
N GLY A 71 15.38 2.52 23.28
CA GLY A 71 14.03 2.99 22.99
C GLY A 71 13.78 4.42 23.50
N ALA A 72 14.24 4.74 24.71
CA ALA A 72 14.15 6.08 25.27
C ALA A 72 14.95 7.10 24.45
N ALA A 73 16.18 6.76 24.06
CA ALA A 73 17.03 7.61 23.23
C ALA A 73 16.41 7.86 21.84
N VAL A 74 15.84 6.84 21.21
CA VAL A 74 15.13 6.97 19.93
C VAL A 74 13.95 7.92 20.05
N ARG A 75 13.10 7.77 21.08
CA ARG A 75 11.95 8.65 21.30
C ARG A 75 12.37 10.10 21.49
N ALA A 76 13.39 10.33 22.33
CA ALA A 76 13.92 11.67 22.58
C ALA A 76 14.47 12.32 21.31
N ARG A 77 15.23 11.57 20.49
CA ARG A 77 15.77 12.05 19.21
C ARG A 77 14.68 12.35 18.19
N VAL A 78 13.70 11.46 18.03
CA VAL A 78 12.58 11.70 17.11
C VAL A 78 11.85 12.99 17.46
N LEU A 79 11.56 13.22 18.76
CA LEU A 79 10.92 14.45 19.21
C LEU A 79 11.80 15.69 18.97
N ALA A 80 13.09 15.61 19.31
CA ALA A 80 14.01 16.74 19.18
C ALA A 80 14.27 17.12 17.71
N GLU A 81 14.40 16.14 16.82
CA GLU A 81 14.77 16.36 15.42
C GLU A 81 13.55 16.67 14.52
N THR A 82 12.36 16.13 14.82
CA THR A 82 11.18 16.24 13.95
C THR A 82 9.98 16.96 14.58
N GLY A 83 9.97 17.17 15.90
CA GLY A 83 8.81 17.64 16.65
C GLY A 83 7.69 16.61 16.79
N LEU A 84 7.87 15.38 16.31
CA LEU A 84 6.89 14.30 16.39
C LEU A 84 7.15 13.40 17.60
N THR A 85 6.08 12.89 18.22
CA THR A 85 6.18 11.83 19.24
C THR A 85 6.14 10.45 18.61
N CYS A 86 6.82 9.47 19.21
CA CYS A 86 6.67 8.07 18.82
C CYS A 86 6.55 7.16 20.05
N SER A 87 5.90 6.01 19.86
CA SER A 87 5.80 4.96 20.89
C SER A 87 6.69 3.78 20.53
N VAL A 88 7.33 3.18 21.52
CA VAL A 88 8.30 2.09 21.32
C VAL A 88 7.85 0.82 22.07
N GLY A 89 7.83 -0.30 21.35
CA GLY A 89 7.68 -1.63 21.94
C GLY A 89 8.96 -2.43 21.76
N ALA A 90 9.46 -3.07 22.83
CA ALA A 90 10.64 -3.92 22.76
C ALA A 90 10.35 -5.30 23.37
N ALA A 91 10.73 -6.37 22.68
CA ALA A 91 10.57 -7.75 23.12
C ALA A 91 11.56 -8.67 22.40
N SER A 92 11.55 -9.96 22.76
CA SER A 92 12.42 -10.97 22.14
C SER A 92 12.01 -11.37 20.72
N THR A 93 10.77 -11.09 20.30
CA THR A 93 10.28 -11.40 18.96
C THR A 93 9.56 -10.21 18.35
N LYS A 94 9.51 -10.14 17.01
CA LYS A 94 8.83 -9.07 16.26
C LYS A 94 7.35 -8.97 16.63
N PHE A 95 6.68 -10.11 16.72
CA PHE A 95 5.27 -10.17 17.10
C PHE A 95 4.99 -9.51 18.44
N ILE A 96 5.72 -9.88 19.50
CA ILE A 96 5.50 -9.32 20.83
C ILE A 96 5.91 -7.84 20.87
N ALA A 97 7.00 -7.46 20.19
CA ALA A 97 7.41 -6.05 20.09
C ALA A 97 6.33 -5.18 19.43
N LYS A 98 5.67 -5.69 18.37
CA LYS A 98 4.55 -5.01 17.71
C LYS A 98 3.33 -4.83 18.62
N MET A 99 3.01 -5.86 19.40
CA MET A 99 1.90 -5.79 20.36
C MET A 99 2.23 -4.81 21.50
N ALA A 100 3.46 -4.85 22.00
CA ALA A 100 3.95 -3.91 23.01
C ALA A 100 3.89 -2.46 22.52
N SER A 101 4.32 -2.18 21.28
CA SER A 101 4.31 -0.82 20.71
C SER A 101 2.89 -0.27 20.58
N GLY A 102 1.92 -1.12 20.21
CA GLY A 102 0.50 -0.76 20.17
C GLY A 102 -0.07 -0.35 21.53
N ARG A 103 0.30 -1.09 22.59
CA ARG A 103 -0.14 -0.81 23.97
C ARG A 103 0.62 0.34 24.63
N ALA A 104 1.79 0.70 24.10
CA ALA A 104 2.56 1.85 24.56
C ALA A 104 2.02 3.19 24.02
N LYS A 105 1.02 3.19 23.13
CA LYS A 105 0.45 4.42 22.58
C LYS A 105 -0.50 5.11 23.57
N PRO A 106 -0.55 6.47 23.58
CA PRO A 106 0.31 7.40 22.84
C PRO A 106 1.61 7.71 23.59
N ASP A 107 2.67 8.07 22.85
CA ASP A 107 3.96 8.57 23.36
C ASP A 107 4.58 7.80 24.55
N GLY A 108 4.36 6.48 24.61
CA GLY A 108 4.93 5.63 25.66
C GLY A 108 5.99 4.66 25.16
N MET A 109 6.54 3.90 26.11
CA MET A 109 7.41 2.77 25.83
C MET A 109 7.02 1.58 26.69
N LEU A 110 7.01 0.38 26.08
CA LEU A 110 6.74 -0.86 26.79
C LEU A 110 7.79 -1.91 26.40
N VAL A 111 8.48 -2.44 27.40
CA VAL A 111 9.46 -3.52 27.22
C VAL A 111 8.89 -4.79 27.85
N ILE A 112 8.79 -5.86 27.07
CA ILE A 112 8.33 -7.17 27.51
C ILE A 112 9.53 -8.11 27.59
N PRO A 113 10.02 -8.45 28.81
CA PRO A 113 11.06 -9.45 28.98
C PRO A 113 10.61 -10.81 28.44
N ALA A 114 11.56 -11.61 27.95
CA ALA A 114 11.28 -12.96 27.41
C ALA A 114 10.44 -13.81 28.37
N ALA A 115 10.82 -13.82 29.65
CA ALA A 115 10.14 -14.58 30.70
C ALA A 115 8.70 -14.12 30.99
N ALA A 116 8.37 -12.86 30.70
CA ALA A 116 7.04 -12.29 30.92
C ALA A 116 6.14 -12.36 29.67
N THR A 117 6.61 -13.00 28.59
CA THR A 117 5.90 -13.02 27.30
C THR A 117 4.50 -13.63 27.42
N LEU A 118 4.38 -14.79 28.05
CA LEU A 118 3.10 -15.50 28.16
C LEU A 118 2.12 -14.78 29.11
N ASP A 119 2.63 -14.26 30.23
CA ASP A 119 1.83 -13.48 31.19
C ASP A 119 1.26 -12.21 30.54
N PHE A 120 2.03 -11.57 29.68
CA PHE A 120 1.56 -10.44 28.88
C PHE A 120 0.54 -10.86 27.81
N LEU A 121 0.79 -12.00 27.16
CA LEU A 121 0.10 -12.40 25.94
C LEU A 121 -1.25 -13.07 26.22
N HIS A 122 -1.30 -14.05 27.13
CA HIS A 122 -2.47 -14.91 27.36
C HIS A 122 -3.75 -14.15 27.75
N PRO A 123 -3.72 -13.09 28.58
CA PRO A 123 -4.93 -12.36 28.96
C PRO A 123 -5.55 -11.55 27.82
N LEU A 124 -4.85 -11.36 26.70
CA LEU A 124 -5.32 -10.51 25.62
C LEU A 124 -6.45 -11.18 24.84
N PRO A 125 -7.41 -10.38 24.31
CA PRO A 125 -8.38 -10.92 23.37
C PRO A 125 -7.70 -11.32 22.06
N ILE A 126 -8.24 -12.31 21.36
CA ILE A 126 -7.70 -12.78 20.06
C ILE A 126 -7.60 -11.65 19.02
N SER A 127 -8.53 -10.69 19.06
CA SER A 127 -8.53 -9.53 18.17
C SER A 127 -7.33 -8.59 18.39
N ALA A 128 -6.60 -8.72 19.50
CA ALA A 128 -5.37 -7.98 19.75
C ALA A 128 -4.14 -8.58 19.04
N LEU A 129 -4.22 -9.82 18.54
CA LEU A 129 -3.09 -10.45 17.87
C LEU A 129 -2.79 -9.79 16.53
N TRP A 130 -1.53 -9.40 16.34
CA TRP A 130 -1.08 -8.81 15.09
C TRP A 130 -1.22 -9.81 13.93
N GLY A 131 -2.03 -9.44 12.93
CA GLY A 131 -2.33 -10.28 11.77
C GLY A 131 -3.63 -11.08 11.88
N VAL A 132 -4.38 -10.94 12.98
CA VAL A 132 -5.74 -11.48 13.11
C VAL A 132 -6.75 -10.40 12.75
N GLY A 133 -7.47 -10.61 11.65
CA GLY A 133 -8.58 -9.75 11.24
C GLY A 133 -9.91 -10.16 11.89
N ALA A 134 -10.93 -9.31 11.72
CA ALA A 134 -12.28 -9.52 12.28
C ALA A 134 -12.85 -10.90 11.90
N THR A 135 -12.72 -11.32 10.64
CA THR A 135 -13.23 -12.62 10.18
C THR A 135 -12.60 -13.81 10.90
N THR A 136 -11.28 -13.77 11.11
CA THR A 136 -10.57 -14.83 11.84
C THR A 136 -10.93 -14.81 13.32
N ALA A 137 -11.01 -13.62 13.93
CA ALA A 137 -11.44 -13.46 15.32
C ALA A 137 -12.86 -14.02 15.52
N ASP A 138 -13.81 -13.70 14.65
CA ASP A 138 -15.19 -14.20 14.70
C ASP A 138 -15.24 -15.72 14.51
N ALA A 139 -14.41 -16.27 13.62
CA ALA A 139 -14.34 -17.71 13.38
C ALA A 139 -13.88 -18.50 14.62
N LEU A 140 -12.93 -17.94 15.38
CA LEU A 140 -12.41 -18.49 16.64
C LEU A 140 -13.37 -18.25 17.81
N ALA A 141 -14.00 -17.07 17.87
CA ALA A 141 -15.01 -16.75 18.87
C ALA A 141 -16.22 -17.70 18.81
N ARG A 142 -16.61 -18.14 17.61
CA ARG A 142 -17.65 -19.19 17.41
C ARG A 142 -17.26 -20.56 17.97
N LEU A 143 -15.97 -20.80 18.24
CA LEU A 143 -15.47 -22.00 18.91
C LEU A 143 -15.32 -21.79 20.43
N GLY A 144 -15.74 -20.65 20.97
CA GLY A 144 -15.57 -20.30 22.39
C GLY A 144 -14.18 -19.77 22.74
N ILE A 145 -13.27 -19.65 21.78
CA ILE A 145 -11.91 -19.14 21.98
C ILE A 145 -12.00 -17.61 22.00
N ARG A 146 -11.73 -16.97 23.13
CA ARG A 146 -11.86 -15.51 23.30
C ARG A 146 -10.53 -14.84 23.58
N THR A 147 -9.67 -15.51 24.35
CA THR A 147 -8.36 -15.01 24.74
C THR A 147 -7.24 -15.74 24.00
N VAL A 148 -6.03 -15.19 24.04
CA VAL A 148 -4.85 -15.87 23.52
C VAL A 148 -4.51 -17.10 24.38
N GLY A 149 -4.80 -17.07 25.68
CA GLY A 149 -4.68 -18.24 26.55
C GLY A 149 -5.60 -19.39 26.10
N ASP A 150 -6.85 -19.09 25.75
CA ASP A 150 -7.77 -20.10 25.20
C ASP A 150 -7.23 -20.69 23.89
N LEU A 151 -6.65 -19.83 23.04
CA LEU A 151 -6.06 -20.22 21.77
C LEU A 151 -4.85 -21.16 21.98
N ALA A 152 -3.99 -20.86 22.94
CA ALA A 152 -2.86 -21.71 23.33
C ALA A 152 -3.28 -23.06 23.92
N ALA A 153 -4.40 -23.10 24.65
CA ALA A 153 -4.97 -24.33 25.19
C ALA A 153 -5.72 -25.18 24.16
N THR A 154 -6.00 -24.64 22.97
CA THR A 154 -6.78 -25.33 21.94
C THR A 154 -5.90 -26.30 21.14
N PRO A 155 -6.32 -27.56 20.93
CA PRO A 155 -5.58 -28.51 20.10
C PRO A 155 -5.31 -27.97 18.68
N LEU A 156 -4.07 -28.07 18.24
CA LEU A 156 -3.62 -27.57 16.94
C LEU A 156 -4.47 -28.08 15.76
N ALA A 157 -4.89 -29.35 15.79
CA ALA A 157 -5.76 -29.94 14.76
C ALA A 157 -7.09 -29.19 14.62
N THR A 158 -7.69 -28.77 15.74
CA THR A 158 -8.92 -27.97 15.77
C THR A 158 -8.72 -26.62 15.09
N LEU A 159 -7.58 -25.97 15.37
CA LEU A 159 -7.23 -24.69 14.76
C LEU A 159 -7.02 -24.81 13.25
N LYS A 160 -6.27 -25.83 12.81
CA LYS A 160 -6.03 -26.13 11.39
C LYS A 160 -7.34 -26.40 10.63
N ASN A 161 -8.24 -27.18 11.22
CA ASN A 161 -9.56 -27.44 10.63
C ASN A 161 -10.41 -26.17 10.49
N ARG A 162 -10.26 -25.21 11.41
CA ARG A 162 -11.08 -24.00 11.41
C ARG A 162 -10.56 -22.90 10.49
N VAL A 163 -9.26 -22.64 10.52
CA VAL A 163 -8.64 -21.48 9.85
C VAL A 163 -7.66 -21.87 8.74
N GLY A 164 -7.61 -23.16 8.39
CA GLY A 164 -6.68 -23.74 7.43
C GLY A 164 -5.34 -24.12 8.04
N GLU A 165 -4.61 -24.99 7.35
CA GLU A 165 -3.35 -25.58 7.82
C GLU A 165 -2.32 -24.53 8.27
N ALA A 166 -1.98 -23.60 7.37
CA ALA A 166 -0.99 -22.56 7.63
C ALA A 166 -1.47 -21.53 8.67
N GLY A 167 -2.76 -21.20 8.64
CA GLY A 167 -3.36 -20.27 9.60
C GLY A 167 -3.37 -20.82 11.01
N GLY A 168 -3.76 -22.09 11.17
CA GLY A 168 -3.84 -22.78 12.44
C GLY A 168 -2.46 -22.94 13.08
N GLN A 169 -1.46 -23.36 12.30
CA GLN A 169 -0.07 -23.43 12.77
C GLN A 169 0.43 -22.08 13.25
N LYS A 170 0.28 -21.04 12.41
CA LYS A 170 0.72 -19.70 12.74
C LYS A 170 0.07 -19.17 14.03
N LEU A 171 -1.24 -19.34 14.17
CA LEU A 171 -1.97 -18.86 15.35
C LEU A 171 -1.53 -19.57 16.64
N HIS A 172 -1.29 -20.87 16.54
CA HIS A 172 -0.80 -21.67 17.67
C HIS A 172 0.61 -21.26 18.09
N ASP A 173 1.53 -21.08 17.14
CA ASP A 173 2.89 -20.64 17.46
C ASP A 173 2.87 -19.24 18.09
N LEU A 174 2.09 -18.32 17.51
CA LEU A 174 1.96 -16.97 18.04
C LEU A 174 1.30 -16.92 19.42
N SER A 175 0.36 -17.81 19.74
CA SER A 175 -0.26 -17.85 21.08
C SER A 175 0.71 -18.31 22.17
N LEU A 176 1.77 -19.03 21.78
CA LEU A 176 2.89 -19.42 22.64
C LEU A 176 4.06 -18.41 22.60
N GLY A 177 3.86 -17.25 21.96
CA GLY A 177 4.90 -16.23 21.80
C GLY A 177 6.02 -16.60 20.83
N ILE A 178 5.87 -17.70 20.07
CA ILE A 178 6.85 -18.20 19.12
C ILE A 178 6.68 -17.47 17.79
N ASP A 179 7.72 -16.75 17.38
CA ASP A 179 7.81 -16.09 16.09
C ASP A 179 9.25 -16.15 15.59
N THR A 180 9.49 -16.97 14.56
CA THR A 180 10.81 -17.23 13.99
C THR A 180 11.24 -16.19 12.96
N ARG A 181 10.38 -15.21 12.65
CA ARG A 181 10.69 -14.17 11.66
C ARG A 181 11.76 -13.23 12.20
N SER A 182 12.85 -13.09 11.44
CA SER A 182 13.86 -12.06 11.67
C SER A 182 13.43 -10.70 11.07
N VAL A 183 14.19 -9.66 11.39
CA VAL A 183 14.09 -8.36 10.72
C VAL A 183 14.67 -8.48 9.32
N VAL A 184 13.89 -8.10 8.31
CA VAL A 184 14.20 -8.20 6.89
C VAL A 184 14.41 -6.79 6.34
N THR A 185 15.64 -6.48 5.94
CA THR A 185 16.03 -5.13 5.50
C THR A 185 15.71 -4.85 4.04
N SER A 186 15.51 -5.89 3.22
CA SER A 186 15.17 -5.78 1.81
C SER A 186 13.83 -6.43 1.52
N ARG A 187 12.89 -5.67 0.97
CA ARG A 187 11.62 -6.20 0.46
C ARG A 187 11.57 -6.01 -1.04
N THR A 188 11.49 -7.11 -1.78
CA THR A 188 11.17 -7.05 -3.20
C THR A 188 9.71 -6.67 -3.36
N GLU A 189 9.46 -5.60 -4.12
CA GLU A 189 8.11 -5.20 -4.45
C GLU A 189 7.49 -6.30 -5.33
N LYS A 190 6.29 -6.76 -4.97
CA LYS A 190 5.61 -7.83 -5.71
C LYS A 190 4.68 -7.29 -6.77
N SER A 191 4.25 -6.04 -6.59
CA SER A 191 3.32 -5.39 -7.49
C SER A 191 3.40 -3.88 -7.38
N ILE A 192 3.25 -3.16 -8.50
CA ILE A 192 3.09 -1.71 -8.52
C ILE A 192 1.72 -1.40 -9.09
N GLY A 193 0.90 -0.67 -8.35
CA GLY A 193 -0.45 -0.32 -8.78
C GLY A 193 -0.89 1.04 -8.30
N HIS A 194 -1.95 1.53 -8.91
CA HIS A 194 -2.65 2.73 -8.51
C HIS A 194 -4.15 2.44 -8.55
N GLU A 195 -4.88 2.95 -7.57
CA GLU A 195 -6.33 2.85 -7.50
C GLU A 195 -6.93 4.20 -7.08
N MET A 196 -8.13 4.49 -7.54
CA MET A 196 -8.88 5.68 -7.21
C MET A 196 -10.33 5.33 -6.92
N THR A 197 -10.84 5.82 -5.78
CA THR A 197 -12.27 5.89 -5.53
C THR A 197 -12.79 7.18 -6.14
N PHE A 198 -13.81 7.09 -7.00
CA PHE A 198 -14.44 8.26 -7.58
C PHE A 198 -15.20 9.04 -6.50
N GLU A 199 -15.26 10.36 -6.66
CA GLU A 199 -16.09 11.23 -5.80
C GLU A 199 -17.59 10.92 -6.00
N HIS A 200 -17.97 10.64 -7.25
CA HIS A 200 -19.32 10.26 -7.66
C HIS A 200 -19.25 8.97 -8.48
N ASP A 201 -20.16 8.03 -8.22
CA ASP A 201 -20.16 6.73 -8.90
C ASP A 201 -20.41 6.89 -10.42
N VAL A 202 -19.55 6.26 -11.23
CA VAL A 202 -19.45 6.48 -12.68
C VAL A 202 -20.29 5.47 -13.45
N ALA A 203 -21.19 5.95 -14.32
CA ALA A 203 -21.97 5.13 -15.24
C ALA A 203 -21.42 5.12 -16.68
N ASP A 204 -20.58 6.11 -17.04
CA ASP A 204 -20.05 6.25 -18.39
C ASP A 204 -18.76 5.44 -18.59
N ALA A 205 -18.84 4.43 -19.48
CA ALA A 205 -17.70 3.60 -19.85
C ALA A 205 -16.55 4.39 -20.47
N ARG A 206 -16.80 5.55 -21.12
CA ARG A 206 -15.73 6.42 -21.61
C ARG A 206 -14.93 7.01 -20.47
N GLN A 207 -15.59 7.47 -19.41
CA GLN A 207 -14.93 8.00 -18.22
C GLN A 207 -14.08 6.91 -17.54
N VAL A 208 -14.57 5.67 -17.49
CA VAL A 208 -13.80 4.52 -16.99
C VAL A 208 -12.55 4.29 -17.84
N ARG A 209 -12.65 4.27 -19.17
CA ARG A 209 -11.49 4.08 -20.07
C ARG A 209 -10.45 5.21 -20.00
N LEU A 210 -10.90 6.45 -19.80
CA LEU A 210 -9.99 7.59 -19.56
C LEU A 210 -9.24 7.41 -18.24
N GLU A 211 -9.94 6.97 -17.20
CA GLU A 211 -9.31 6.73 -15.91
C GLU A 211 -8.34 5.55 -15.97
N LEU A 212 -8.67 4.46 -16.67
CA LEU A 212 -7.72 3.35 -16.92
C LEU A 212 -6.43 3.86 -17.55
N LEU A 213 -6.51 4.72 -18.57
CA LEU A 213 -5.32 5.30 -19.19
C LEU A 213 -4.49 6.12 -18.18
N ARG A 214 -5.15 6.95 -17.37
CA ARG A 214 -4.48 7.76 -16.34
C ARG A 214 -3.79 6.89 -15.29
N GLN A 215 -4.44 5.81 -14.86
CA GLN A 215 -3.91 4.85 -13.90
C GLN A 215 -2.70 4.11 -14.47
N SER A 216 -2.80 3.63 -15.70
CA SER A 216 -1.70 2.95 -16.41
C SER A 216 -0.47 3.85 -16.57
N ASP A 217 -0.67 5.13 -16.91
CA ASP A 217 0.42 6.12 -16.98
C ASP A 217 1.14 6.27 -15.64
N GLN A 218 0.39 6.41 -14.55
CA GLN A 218 0.97 6.53 -13.21
C GLN A 218 1.67 5.25 -12.74
N VAL A 219 1.19 4.07 -13.15
CA VAL A 219 1.85 2.80 -12.86
C VAL A 219 3.14 2.65 -13.66
N ALA A 220 3.13 3.00 -14.94
CA ALA A 220 4.29 2.96 -15.83
C ALA A 220 5.43 3.86 -15.34
N VAL A 221 5.13 5.11 -14.98
CA VAL A 221 6.11 6.04 -14.38
C VAL A 221 6.73 5.45 -13.11
N ARG A 222 5.92 4.80 -12.26
CA ARG A 222 6.41 4.19 -11.02
C ARG A 222 7.26 2.95 -11.26
N LEU A 223 6.92 2.13 -12.27
CA LEU A 223 7.71 1.00 -12.71
C LEU A 223 9.10 1.47 -13.18
N ARG A 224 9.14 2.45 -14.10
CA ARG A 224 10.39 3.01 -14.62
C ARG A 224 11.26 3.65 -13.54
N ARG A 225 10.67 4.44 -12.63
CA ARG A 225 11.39 5.02 -11.48
C ARG A 225 11.96 3.96 -10.54
N ALA A 226 11.33 2.79 -10.45
CA ALA A 226 11.83 1.68 -9.66
C ALA A 226 12.84 0.80 -10.43
N GLY A 227 13.10 1.05 -11.71
CA GLY A 227 13.91 0.17 -12.56
C GLY A 227 13.25 -1.19 -12.81
N LEU A 228 11.92 -1.28 -12.73
CA LEU A 228 11.18 -2.53 -12.83
C LEU A 228 10.29 -2.54 -14.07
N ALA A 229 10.10 -3.73 -14.63
CA ALA A 229 9.04 -4.05 -15.59
C ALA A 229 8.18 -5.17 -15.01
N GLY A 230 6.96 -5.37 -15.53
CA GLY A 230 6.12 -6.47 -15.04
C GLY A 230 5.32 -7.14 -16.14
N LYS A 231 4.97 -8.40 -15.90
CA LYS A 231 4.38 -9.27 -16.93
C LYS A 231 2.86 -9.37 -16.84
N THR A 232 2.27 -9.13 -15.68
CA THR A 232 0.83 -9.33 -15.47
C THR A 232 0.15 -8.01 -15.15
N VAL A 233 -0.84 -7.62 -15.95
CA VAL A 233 -1.69 -6.45 -15.71
C VAL A 233 -2.99 -6.93 -15.06
N ALA A 234 -3.36 -6.31 -13.95
CA ALA A 234 -4.58 -6.59 -13.20
C ALA A 234 -5.47 -5.35 -13.13
N LEU A 235 -6.75 -5.54 -13.47
CA LEU A 235 -7.85 -4.60 -13.33
C LEU A 235 -8.64 -4.93 -12.07
N LYS A 236 -8.90 -3.92 -11.25
CA LYS A 236 -9.82 -3.97 -10.11
C LYS A 236 -10.94 -2.98 -10.31
N LEU A 237 -12.18 -3.43 -10.18
CA LEU A 237 -13.36 -2.58 -10.13
C LEU A 237 -14.15 -2.88 -8.87
N ARG A 238 -14.63 -1.83 -8.20
CA ARG A 238 -15.63 -1.95 -7.13
C ARG A 238 -16.85 -1.14 -7.51
N PHE A 239 -18.02 -1.75 -7.34
CA PHE A 239 -19.31 -1.16 -7.67
C PHE A 239 -19.94 -0.47 -6.46
N THR A 240 -21.12 0.13 -6.68
CA THR A 240 -21.85 0.90 -5.66
C THR A 240 -22.36 0.04 -4.50
N ASP A 241 -22.59 -1.24 -4.74
CA ASP A 241 -22.94 -2.24 -3.71
C ASP A 241 -21.71 -2.76 -2.94
N PHE A 242 -20.53 -2.15 -3.16
CA PHE A 242 -19.22 -2.54 -2.62
C PHE A 242 -18.69 -3.90 -3.08
N SER A 243 -19.41 -4.61 -3.94
CA SER A 243 -18.88 -5.81 -4.60
C SER A 243 -17.66 -5.44 -5.45
N THR A 244 -16.67 -6.33 -5.47
CA THR A 244 -15.37 -6.08 -6.12
C THR A 244 -15.07 -7.20 -7.10
N ILE A 245 -14.73 -6.85 -8.33
CA ILE A 245 -14.22 -7.78 -9.33
C ILE A 245 -12.75 -7.49 -9.61
N SER A 246 -11.99 -8.55 -9.80
CA SER A 246 -10.60 -8.52 -10.22
C SER A 246 -10.44 -9.37 -11.47
N ARG A 247 -9.75 -8.83 -12.48
CA ARG A 247 -9.36 -9.56 -13.69
C ARG A 247 -7.90 -9.29 -13.96
N SER A 248 -7.19 -10.24 -14.55
CA SER A 248 -5.78 -10.07 -14.86
C SER A 248 -5.41 -10.79 -16.14
N ARG A 249 -4.42 -10.25 -16.84
CA ARG A 249 -3.82 -10.83 -18.04
C ARG A 249 -2.31 -10.83 -17.90
N THR A 250 -1.70 -11.97 -18.16
CA THR A 250 -0.25 -12.09 -18.30
C THR A 250 0.12 -11.87 -19.76
N LEU A 251 1.01 -10.92 -20.01
CA LEU A 251 1.54 -10.56 -21.32
C LEU A 251 2.63 -11.56 -21.74
N SER A 252 2.98 -11.59 -23.03
CA SER A 252 4.10 -12.38 -23.55
C SER A 252 5.42 -11.93 -22.95
N GLU A 253 5.61 -10.61 -22.87
CA GLU A 253 6.83 -9.94 -22.40
C GLU A 253 6.54 -8.99 -21.23
N PRO A 254 7.50 -8.82 -20.29
CA PRO A 254 7.41 -7.78 -19.28
C PRO A 254 7.41 -6.38 -19.91
N THR A 255 6.61 -5.47 -19.35
CA THR A 255 6.50 -4.09 -19.82
C THR A 255 6.48 -3.11 -18.67
N ASP A 256 6.98 -1.91 -18.95
CA ASP A 256 6.88 -0.70 -18.15
C ASP A 256 6.24 0.45 -18.96
N LEU A 257 5.60 0.13 -20.11
CA LEU A 257 4.99 1.09 -21.01
C LEU A 257 3.53 1.35 -20.66
N ALA A 258 3.16 2.63 -20.51
CA ALA A 258 1.81 3.03 -20.18
C ALA A 258 0.81 2.60 -21.26
N GLN A 259 1.20 2.66 -22.53
CA GLN A 259 0.37 2.22 -23.64
C GLN A 259 -0.01 0.74 -23.51
N THR A 260 0.97 -0.15 -23.39
CA THR A 260 0.76 -1.60 -23.27
C THR A 260 -0.07 -1.95 -22.04
N ILE A 261 0.18 -1.29 -20.89
CA ILE A 261 -0.58 -1.50 -19.66
C ILE A 261 -2.03 -1.00 -19.84
N SER A 262 -2.23 0.17 -20.47
CA SER A 262 -3.55 0.73 -20.77
C SER A 262 -4.36 -0.17 -21.68
N ASP A 263 -3.78 -0.68 -22.76
CA ASP A 263 -4.48 -1.54 -23.71
C ASP A 263 -4.89 -2.85 -23.03
N ALA A 264 -4.00 -3.45 -22.22
CA ALA A 264 -4.35 -4.62 -21.43
C ALA A 264 -5.47 -4.37 -20.42
N ALA A 265 -5.43 -3.25 -19.71
CA ALA A 265 -6.48 -2.91 -18.77
C ALA A 265 -7.84 -2.64 -19.45
N ARG A 266 -7.82 -2.06 -20.66
CA ARG A 266 -9.01 -1.83 -21.50
C ARG A 266 -9.59 -3.13 -22.01
N ASP A 267 -8.77 -4.04 -22.54
CA ASP A 267 -9.22 -5.35 -23.00
C ASP A 267 -9.88 -6.14 -21.86
N LEU A 268 -9.28 -6.10 -20.67
CA LEU A 268 -9.84 -6.71 -19.47
C LEU A 268 -11.18 -6.09 -19.05
N PHE A 269 -11.35 -4.79 -19.27
CA PHE A 269 -12.60 -4.08 -18.99
C PHE A 269 -13.68 -4.41 -20.03
N ASP A 270 -13.33 -4.35 -21.31
CA ASP A 270 -14.25 -4.61 -22.42
C ASP A 270 -14.74 -6.07 -22.41
N ALA A 271 -13.90 -7.02 -21.98
CA ALA A 271 -14.27 -8.43 -21.79
C ALA A 271 -15.33 -8.66 -20.68
N LEU A 272 -15.60 -7.67 -19.83
CA LEU A 272 -16.70 -7.74 -18.85
C LEU A 272 -18.07 -7.53 -19.51
N GLY A 273 -18.11 -7.01 -20.74
CA GLY A 273 -19.33 -6.65 -21.43
C GLY A 273 -19.90 -5.29 -21.00
N PRO A 274 -21.17 -5.00 -21.34
CA PRO A 274 -21.82 -3.74 -21.01
C PRO A 274 -21.82 -3.46 -19.50
N MET A 275 -21.59 -2.19 -19.13
CA MET A 275 -21.67 -1.77 -17.73
C MET A 275 -23.11 -1.86 -17.22
N VAL A 276 -23.38 -2.85 -16.37
CA VAL A 276 -24.69 -3.02 -15.72
C VAL A 276 -24.79 -2.21 -14.43
N GLN A 277 -23.66 -1.95 -13.77
CA GLN A 277 -23.59 -1.23 -12.51
C GLN A 277 -22.62 -0.05 -12.59
N ARG A 278 -22.86 0.97 -11.76
CA ARG A 278 -21.97 2.12 -11.65
C ARG A 278 -20.69 1.74 -10.92
N VAL A 279 -19.56 2.27 -11.37
CA VAL A 279 -18.24 2.00 -10.80
C VAL A 279 -17.92 3.05 -9.74
N ARG A 280 -17.57 2.59 -8.55
CA ARG A 280 -17.17 3.42 -7.39
C ARG A 280 -15.66 3.54 -7.26
N LEU A 281 -14.92 2.47 -7.55
CA LEU A 281 -13.45 2.46 -7.53
C LEU A 281 -12.91 1.68 -8.71
N ILE A 282 -11.79 2.18 -9.25
CA ILE A 282 -11.01 1.55 -10.31
C ILE A 282 -9.55 1.48 -9.92
N GLY A 283 -8.88 0.39 -10.27
CA GLY A 283 -7.45 0.24 -10.05
C GLY A 283 -6.78 -0.56 -11.15
N VAL A 284 -5.56 -0.16 -11.48
CA VAL A 284 -4.66 -0.86 -12.37
C VAL A 284 -3.42 -1.24 -11.58
N ARG A 285 -3.01 -2.50 -11.67
CA ARG A 285 -1.83 -3.03 -10.99
C ARG A 285 -1.01 -3.86 -11.97
N VAL A 286 0.31 -3.77 -11.86
CA VAL A 286 1.26 -4.63 -12.55
C VAL A 286 1.95 -5.54 -11.54
N GLU A 287 2.05 -6.82 -11.87
CA GLU A 287 2.59 -7.90 -11.05
C GLU A 287 3.64 -8.70 -11.84
N ASN A 288 4.27 -9.68 -11.18
CA ASN A 288 5.38 -10.47 -11.73
C ASN A 288 6.50 -9.54 -12.20
N LEU A 289 6.97 -8.73 -11.24
CA LEU A 289 7.97 -7.70 -11.48
C LEU A 289 9.34 -8.33 -11.67
N VAL A 290 10.07 -7.81 -12.65
CA VAL A 290 11.45 -8.17 -12.98
C VAL A 290 12.27 -6.90 -13.11
N ASP A 291 13.59 -7.03 -12.97
CA ASP A 291 14.50 -5.93 -13.25
C ASP A 291 14.39 -5.55 -14.73
N ALA A 292 14.18 -4.27 -15.02
CA ALA A 292 14.04 -3.77 -16.38
C ALA A 292 15.32 -4.02 -17.20
N SER A 293 16.50 -4.07 -16.57
CA SER A 293 17.75 -4.38 -17.27
C SER A 293 17.85 -5.83 -17.74
N ALA A 294 17.06 -6.73 -17.15
CA ALA A 294 17.01 -8.14 -17.54
C ALA A 294 15.99 -8.42 -18.65
N VAL A 295 15.20 -7.42 -19.06
CA VAL A 295 14.22 -7.55 -20.13
C VAL A 295 14.94 -7.40 -21.47
N VAL A 296 15.15 -8.52 -22.15
CA VAL A 296 15.62 -8.52 -23.54
C VAL A 296 14.39 -8.29 -24.43
N HIS A 297 14.25 -7.08 -24.94
CA HIS A 297 13.30 -6.82 -26.02
C HIS A 297 13.88 -7.42 -27.29
N GLN A 298 13.25 -8.48 -27.81
CA GLN A 298 13.61 -8.99 -29.12
C GLN A 298 13.03 -8.04 -30.16
N PRO A 299 13.84 -7.34 -30.97
CA PRO A 299 13.30 -6.57 -32.07
C PRO A 299 12.59 -7.54 -33.00
N SER A 300 11.35 -7.28 -33.36
CA SER A 300 10.67 -8.06 -34.37
C SER A 300 11.46 -7.91 -35.68
N LEU A 301 11.97 -9.04 -36.20
CA LEU A 301 12.73 -9.12 -37.46
C LEU A 301 11.92 -8.61 -38.67
N TRP A 302 10.61 -8.46 -38.49
CA TRP A 302 9.63 -7.99 -39.46
C TRP A 302 8.88 -6.76 -38.96
N ALA A 303 9.51 -5.92 -38.12
CA ALA A 303 8.97 -4.60 -37.83
C ALA A 303 8.84 -3.88 -39.18
N ASP A 304 7.62 -3.73 -39.65
CA ASP A 304 7.28 -2.78 -40.70
C ASP A 304 7.95 -1.45 -40.32
N GLU A 305 8.64 -0.75 -41.24
CA GLU A 305 9.28 0.54 -40.94
C GLU A 305 8.26 1.58 -40.41
N SER A 306 6.97 1.28 -40.57
CA SER A 306 5.79 1.98 -40.04
C SER A 306 5.38 1.63 -38.60
N ALA A 307 5.92 0.57 -37.99
CA ALA A 307 5.50 0.03 -36.69
C ALA A 307 6.44 0.49 -35.56
N PRO A 308 6.01 1.41 -34.67
CA PRO A 308 6.87 1.97 -33.64
C PRO A 308 6.95 1.02 -32.44
N ALA A 309 7.69 -0.09 -32.54
CA ALA A 309 7.99 -0.91 -31.36
C ALA A 309 8.91 -0.14 -30.37
N ASP A 310 9.87 0.62 -30.90
CA ASP A 310 10.87 1.35 -30.09
C ASP A 310 10.48 2.80 -29.78
N GLY A 311 9.68 3.44 -30.63
CA GLY A 311 9.34 4.86 -30.50
C GLY A 311 8.49 5.20 -29.26
N TRP A 312 7.63 4.28 -28.81
CA TRP A 312 6.79 4.52 -27.63
C TRP A 312 7.58 4.55 -26.33
N ARG A 313 8.59 3.67 -26.19
CA ARG A 313 9.45 3.65 -25.01
C ARG A 313 10.25 4.93 -24.91
N ASP A 314 10.90 5.33 -25.99
CA ASP A 314 11.69 6.56 -26.04
C ASP A 314 10.84 7.80 -25.80
N ALA A 315 9.63 7.84 -26.38
CA ALA A 315 8.67 8.91 -26.13
C ALA A 315 8.27 8.99 -24.66
N GLU A 316 7.88 7.88 -24.02
CA GLU A 316 7.46 7.87 -22.62
C GLU A 316 8.61 8.20 -21.66
N VAL A 317 9.81 7.67 -21.90
CA VAL A 317 11.01 8.02 -21.12
C VAL A 317 11.34 9.51 -21.26
N THR A 318 11.18 10.07 -22.46
CA THR A 318 11.38 11.50 -22.69
C THR A 318 10.34 12.34 -21.94
N VAL A 319 9.07 11.94 -21.98
CA VAL A 319 7.99 12.59 -21.23
C VAL A 319 8.28 12.58 -19.73
N ASP A 320 8.78 11.47 -19.19
CA ASP A 320 9.15 11.36 -17.78
C ASP A 320 10.27 12.34 -17.41
N ARG A 321 11.33 12.41 -18.24
CA ARG A 321 12.44 13.36 -18.04
C ARG A 321 11.98 14.82 -18.06
N VAL A 322 11.05 15.14 -18.97
CA VAL A 322 10.44 16.48 -19.03
C VAL A 322 9.61 16.75 -17.77
N ALA A 323 8.82 15.79 -17.31
CA ALA A 323 8.02 15.94 -16.09
C ALA A 323 8.89 16.07 -14.83
N GLU A 324 10.06 15.42 -14.77
CA GLU A 324 11.02 15.58 -13.67
C GLU A 324 11.68 16.96 -13.67
N LYS A 325 11.99 17.51 -14.85
CA LYS A 325 12.63 18.82 -14.97
C LYS A 325 11.66 20.00 -14.80
N PHE A 326 10.44 19.87 -15.28
CA PHE A 326 9.48 20.98 -15.38
C PHE A 326 8.23 20.81 -14.51
N GLY A 327 8.16 19.72 -13.74
CA GLY A 327 7.05 19.42 -12.85
C GLY A 327 5.96 18.55 -13.49
N HIS A 328 5.22 17.86 -12.62
CA HIS A 328 4.14 16.97 -13.04
C HIS A 328 3.03 17.72 -13.79
N GLY A 329 2.78 17.31 -15.04
CA GLY A 329 1.73 17.87 -15.88
C GLY A 329 2.19 18.84 -16.96
N ALA A 330 3.50 19.09 -17.09
CA ALA A 330 4.09 19.85 -18.20
C ALA A 330 3.79 19.22 -19.58
N VAL A 331 3.76 17.89 -19.64
CA VAL A 331 3.32 17.12 -20.81
C VAL A 331 2.28 16.10 -20.35
N LYS A 332 1.18 15.99 -21.08
CA LYS A 332 0.09 15.03 -20.81
C LYS A 332 -0.35 14.41 -22.13
N ARG A 333 -0.79 13.14 -22.07
CA ARG A 333 -1.46 12.51 -23.20
C ARG A 333 -2.66 13.36 -23.62
N ALA A 334 -2.82 13.60 -24.92
CA ALA A 334 -3.84 14.49 -25.46
C ALA A 334 -5.26 14.11 -25.00
N SER A 335 -5.56 12.82 -24.89
CA SER A 335 -6.82 12.29 -24.39
C SER A 335 -7.15 12.64 -22.93
N LEU A 336 -6.15 13.07 -22.14
CA LEU A 336 -6.31 13.49 -20.74
C LEU A 336 -6.38 15.02 -20.58
N VAL A 337 -6.21 15.77 -21.67
CA VAL A 337 -6.37 17.23 -21.67
C VAL A 337 -7.86 17.56 -21.75
N ARG A 338 -8.41 18.24 -20.75
CA ARG A 338 -9.77 18.78 -20.86
C ARG A 338 -9.77 19.85 -21.96
N PRO A 339 -10.69 19.80 -22.94
CA PRO A 339 -10.83 20.91 -23.88
C PRO A 339 -11.13 22.17 -23.09
N ALA A 340 -10.44 23.27 -23.44
CA ALA A 340 -10.78 24.58 -22.90
C ALA A 340 -12.27 24.82 -23.18
N ARG A 341 -13.04 25.22 -22.16
CA ARG A 341 -14.43 25.64 -22.36
C ARG A 341 -14.43 26.72 -23.43
N GLU A 342 -15.14 26.50 -24.53
CA GLU A 342 -15.38 27.53 -25.53
C GLU A 342 -15.88 28.78 -24.81
N HIS A 343 -15.15 29.89 -24.97
CA HIS A 343 -15.68 31.20 -24.60
C HIS A 343 -17.00 31.38 -25.36
N PRO A 344 -18.11 31.76 -24.69
CA PRO A 344 -19.35 32.03 -25.38
C PRO A 344 -19.09 33.10 -26.43
N GLN A 345 -19.31 32.73 -27.70
CA GLN A 345 -19.17 33.65 -28.83
C GLN A 345 -20.05 34.86 -28.56
N THR A 346 -19.43 36.03 -28.52
CA THR A 346 -20.13 37.31 -28.48
C THR A 346 -21.02 37.38 -29.72
N PRO A 347 -22.35 37.57 -29.60
CA PRO A 347 -23.20 37.68 -30.78
C PRO A 347 -22.79 38.92 -31.58
N PRO A 348 -22.86 38.87 -32.93
CA PRO A 348 -22.52 40.01 -33.76
C PRO A 348 -23.46 41.16 -33.41
N LEU A 349 -22.87 42.33 -33.13
CA LEU A 349 -23.61 43.58 -33.01
C LEU A 349 -24.34 43.82 -34.34
N GLY A 350 -25.66 43.74 -34.28
CA GLY A 350 -26.53 44.08 -35.38
C GLY A 350 -26.31 45.52 -35.79
N ASN A 351 -26.13 45.71 -37.09
CA ASN A 351 -26.18 47.01 -37.74
C ASN A 351 -27.65 47.46 -37.77
N ASP A 352 -28.03 48.43 -36.97
CA ASP A 352 -29.28 49.17 -37.14
C ASP A 352 -29.00 50.68 -37.06
N ARG A 353 -29.02 51.28 -38.27
CA ARG A 353 -29.39 52.64 -38.69
C ARG A 353 -28.80 53.86 -37.99
#